data_AF-D3YTU2-F1
#
_entry.id   AF-D3YTU2-F1
#
_cell.length_a   1.000
_cell.length_b   1.000
_cell.length_c   1.000
_cell.angle_alpha   90.00
_cell.angle_beta   90.00
_cell.angle_gamma   90.00
#
_symmetry.space_group_name_H-M   'P 1'
#
loop_
_entity.id
_entity.type
_entity.pdbx_description
1 polymer ?
#
loop_
_entity_poly.entity_id
_entity_poly.type
_entity_poly.pdbx_seq_one_letter_code
_entity_poly.pdbx_strand_id
1 'polypeptide(L)'
;MKKGKKQVSAEFSDAVTEEILRKQVAEAWSCRTPFSHAIALDMDPFLHCVIPNFIQSQDFLEGLHKELLSLDFHEKYNDLYKFQQSDDLKNRKEPHISALRKLMFEDFRAWLSKVSGIDLEPTIDMSCAKYEFTDALLCHDDELEGRRIAFILYLVPSWDRDLGGTLDLYDTDEHLQPKQIVKSLIPSWNKLVFFEVSPVSFHQVSEVLSEETSRLSISGWFYGPSLTRPPTYFEPPIPRNPHIPQDHEILYEWINPAYLEMDYQMQIQEEFEERSEILLKEFLKPEKFAEVCEALEKGDVEWKSHGPPNKRFYEKAEENNLPDVLKECMGLFRSEALFLLLSNLTGLKLHFLAPSEDDETEEKGEGETASAAAGTEEGTSRRPSGPENNQVAAGSHSQENGEQADPEAQEEEAKKESSVPMCQGELRRWKTGHYTLVHDNTKTEFALDLFLYCGCEGWEPEYGGFTSYIAKGEDEELLIVNPENNSLALVYRDRETLRFVKHINHRSLEQSKAFPSRSGFWDFAFIYYE
;
A
#
# COMPACT_ATOMS: atom_id res chain seq x y z
N MET A 1 46.77 34.25 -19.10
CA MET A 1 46.87 32.94 -18.40
C MET A 1 45.49 32.30 -18.39
N LYS A 2 45.25 31.29 -19.24
CA LYS A 2 44.06 30.44 -19.13
C LYS A 2 44.27 29.59 -17.86
N LYS A 3 43.49 29.83 -16.80
CA LYS A 3 43.43 28.89 -15.67
C LYS A 3 42.97 27.55 -16.25
N GLY A 4 43.86 26.57 -16.33
CA GLY A 4 43.49 25.22 -16.71
C GLY A 4 42.40 24.74 -15.76
N LYS A 5 41.28 24.25 -16.31
CA LYS A 5 40.28 23.56 -15.50
C LYS A 5 41.00 22.38 -14.84
N LYS A 6 41.26 22.47 -13.53
CA LYS A 6 41.80 21.37 -12.74
C LYS A 6 40.80 20.23 -12.90
N GLN A 7 41.21 19.12 -13.50
CA GLN A 7 40.34 17.96 -13.69
C GLN A 7 40.05 17.40 -12.30
N VAL A 8 38.78 17.37 -11.91
CA VAL A 8 38.35 16.79 -10.64
C VAL A 8 38.39 15.27 -10.81
N SER A 9 39.10 14.60 -9.90
CA SER A 9 39.18 13.14 -9.83
C SER A 9 38.99 12.70 -8.40
N ALA A 10 38.40 11.52 -8.22
CA ALA A 10 38.27 10.86 -6.93
C ALA A 10 38.75 9.42 -7.05
N GLU A 11 39.32 8.92 -5.96
CA GLU A 11 39.73 7.53 -5.80
C GLU A 11 39.08 7.03 -4.49
N PHE A 12 38.60 5.79 -4.52
CA PHE A 12 38.07 5.15 -3.33
C PHE A 12 39.21 4.51 -2.54
N SER A 13 38.99 4.26 -1.25
CA SER A 13 40.02 3.93 -0.27
C SER A 13 41.03 2.87 -0.75
N ASP A 14 42.31 3.25 -0.80
CA ASP A 14 43.41 2.33 -1.12
C ASP A 14 43.44 1.09 -0.23
N ALA A 15 42.94 1.19 1.01
CA ALA A 15 42.89 0.07 1.92
C ALA A 15 42.07 -1.09 1.32
N VAL A 16 40.96 -0.81 0.63
CA VAL A 16 40.12 -1.84 0.01
C VAL A 16 40.63 -2.29 -1.37
N THR A 17 41.52 -1.53 -2.01
CA THR A 17 42.14 -1.91 -3.29
C THR A 17 43.37 -2.79 -3.12
N GLU A 18 43.93 -2.87 -1.91
CA GLU A 18 45.06 -3.76 -1.58
C GLU A 18 44.75 -5.20 -2.00
N GLU A 19 45.66 -5.82 -2.75
CA GLU A 19 45.42 -7.12 -3.38
C GLU A 19 45.11 -8.23 -2.36
N ILE A 20 45.78 -8.19 -1.21
CA ILE A 20 45.58 -9.16 -0.12
C ILE A 20 44.18 -8.98 0.46
N LEU A 21 43.81 -7.76 0.84
CA LEU A 21 42.51 -7.48 1.43
C LEU A 21 41.38 -7.82 0.45
N ARG A 22 41.51 -7.43 -0.83
CA ARG A 22 40.51 -7.77 -1.86
C ARG A 22 40.31 -9.28 -1.99
N LYS A 23 41.38 -10.08 -1.95
CA LYS A 23 41.28 -11.55 -2.01
C LYS A 23 40.57 -12.12 -0.78
N GLN A 24 40.85 -11.60 0.41
CA GLN A 24 40.17 -12.01 1.65
C GLN A 24 38.68 -11.67 1.61
N VAL A 25 38.32 -10.49 1.11
CA VAL A 25 36.91 -10.08 0.95
C VAL A 25 36.21 -10.96 -0.08
N ALA A 26 36.87 -11.29 -1.20
CA ALA A 26 36.33 -12.21 -2.20
C ALA A 26 36.11 -13.63 -1.65
N GLU A 27 37.06 -14.13 -0.85
CA GLU A 27 36.92 -15.41 -0.14
C GLU A 27 35.75 -15.36 0.84
N ALA A 28 35.65 -14.32 1.66
CA ALA A 28 34.55 -14.14 2.61
C ALA A 28 33.18 -14.04 1.91
N TRP A 29 33.10 -13.32 0.79
CA TRP A 29 31.90 -13.22 -0.03
C TRP A 29 31.49 -14.58 -0.59
N SER A 30 32.45 -15.33 -1.16
CA SER A 30 32.22 -16.64 -1.76
C SER A 30 31.83 -17.70 -0.72
N CYS A 31 32.47 -17.69 0.44
CA CYS A 31 32.19 -18.63 1.53
C CYS A 31 30.99 -18.22 2.40
N ARG A 32 30.38 -17.05 2.16
CA ARG A 32 29.31 -16.47 2.99
C ARG A 32 29.72 -16.44 4.47
N THR A 33 30.90 -15.90 4.75
CA THR A 33 31.43 -15.78 6.12
C THR A 33 31.66 -14.32 6.50
N PRO A 34 31.39 -13.93 7.76
CA PRO A 34 31.66 -12.56 8.20
C PRO A 34 33.15 -12.23 8.12
N PHE A 35 33.46 -10.96 7.84
CA PHE A 35 34.83 -10.46 7.74
C PHE A 35 34.87 -9.01 8.21
N SER A 36 35.91 -8.61 8.94
CA SER A 36 36.02 -7.24 9.47
C SER A 36 37.45 -6.73 9.42
N HIS A 37 37.64 -5.63 8.67
CA HIS A 37 38.87 -4.85 8.62
C HIS A 37 38.55 -3.40 8.21
N ALA A 38 39.15 -2.88 7.12
CA ALA A 38 38.80 -1.58 6.53
C ALA A 38 37.43 -1.61 5.84
N ILE A 39 36.90 -2.81 5.64
CA ILE A 39 35.53 -3.14 5.22
C ILE A 39 34.99 -4.17 6.20
N ALA A 40 33.73 -4.03 6.59
CA ALA A 40 33.00 -5.04 7.36
C ALA A 40 31.97 -5.72 6.47
N LEU A 41 32.09 -7.04 6.30
CA LEU A 41 31.11 -7.94 5.68
C LEU A 41 30.41 -8.70 6.78
N ASP A 42 29.08 -8.71 6.75
CA ASP A 42 28.27 -9.51 7.62
C ASP A 42 27.16 -10.19 6.83
N MET A 43 26.76 -11.37 7.27
CA MET A 43 25.84 -12.27 6.55
C MET A 43 24.46 -12.33 7.20
N ASP A 44 24.32 -11.79 8.41
CA ASP A 44 23.08 -11.78 9.18
C ASP A 44 22.47 -10.38 9.17
N PRO A 45 21.22 -10.14 8.72
CA PRO A 45 20.25 -11.13 8.24
C PRO A 45 20.50 -11.60 6.80
N PHE A 46 21.25 -10.82 6.04
CA PHE A 46 21.71 -11.14 4.70
C PHE A 46 23.07 -10.45 4.45
N LEU A 47 23.70 -10.77 3.32
CA LEU A 47 25.01 -10.19 2.98
C LEU A 47 24.91 -8.67 2.82
N HIS A 48 25.52 -7.95 3.75
CA HIS A 48 25.71 -6.51 3.67
C HIS A 48 27.12 -6.12 4.09
N CYS A 49 27.60 -5.03 3.51
CA CYS A 49 28.96 -4.56 3.64
C CYS A 49 28.98 -3.08 4.04
N VAL A 50 29.93 -2.71 4.88
CA VAL A 50 30.13 -1.32 5.32
C VAL A 50 31.60 -0.93 5.09
N ILE A 51 31.81 0.14 4.31
CA ILE A 51 33.12 0.76 4.11
C ILE A 51 33.06 2.18 4.71
N PRO A 52 33.66 2.42 5.88
CA PRO A 52 33.87 3.77 6.37
C PRO A 52 34.97 4.48 5.56
N ASN A 53 34.89 5.79 5.46
CA ASN A 53 35.87 6.62 4.74
C ASN A 53 36.08 6.15 3.29
N PHE A 54 34.98 5.94 2.56
CA PHE A 54 34.98 5.32 1.24
C PHE A 54 35.81 6.10 0.22
N ILE A 55 35.68 7.43 0.15
CA ILE A 55 36.47 8.30 -0.73
C ILE A 55 37.56 9.00 0.09
N GLN A 56 38.81 8.99 -0.39
CA GLN A 56 39.95 9.50 0.39
C GLN A 56 39.99 11.04 0.48
N SER A 57 39.62 11.72 -0.60
CA SER A 57 39.75 13.17 -0.71
C SER A 57 38.58 13.88 -0.05
N GLN A 58 38.82 14.50 1.11
CA GLN A 58 37.82 15.32 1.79
C GLN A 58 37.42 16.55 0.95
N ASP A 59 38.38 17.19 0.28
CA ASP A 59 38.11 18.30 -0.66
C ASP A 59 37.13 17.89 -1.77
N PHE A 60 37.24 16.65 -2.26
CA PHE A 60 36.32 16.11 -3.26
C PHE A 60 34.92 15.94 -2.68
N LEU A 61 34.80 15.37 -1.48
CA LEU A 61 33.51 15.14 -0.82
C LEU A 61 32.78 16.44 -0.49
N GLU A 62 33.51 17.47 -0.05
CA GLU A 62 32.94 18.80 0.19
C GLU A 62 32.46 19.46 -1.11
N GLY A 63 33.23 19.32 -2.19
CA GLY A 63 32.84 19.77 -3.53
C GLY A 63 31.61 19.02 -4.07
N LEU A 64 31.57 17.70 -3.89
CA LEU A 64 30.43 16.84 -4.24
C LEU A 64 29.18 17.25 -3.45
N HIS A 65 29.28 17.33 -2.13
CA HIS A 65 28.18 17.74 -1.25
C HIS A 65 27.62 19.11 -1.65
N LYS A 66 28.49 20.06 -1.99
CA LYS A 66 28.08 21.38 -2.50
C LYS A 66 27.34 21.30 -3.84
N GLU A 67 27.81 20.47 -4.77
CA GLU A 67 27.12 20.26 -6.05
C GLU A 67 25.73 19.62 -5.84
N LEU A 68 25.63 18.61 -4.98
CA LEU A 68 24.37 17.91 -4.70
C LEU A 68 23.34 18.83 -4.03
N LEU A 69 23.74 19.65 -3.06
CA LEU A 69 22.85 20.61 -2.41
C LEU A 69 22.38 21.73 -3.35
N SER A 70 23.05 21.91 -4.51
CA SER A 70 22.62 22.87 -5.54
C SER A 70 21.68 22.27 -6.59
N LEU A 71 21.36 20.98 -6.47
CA LEU A 71 20.37 20.32 -7.33
C LEU A 71 18.95 20.73 -6.91
N ASP A 72 18.04 20.68 -7.87
CA ASP A 72 16.62 20.69 -7.58
C ASP A 72 16.21 19.33 -7.00
N PHE A 73 15.41 19.37 -5.94
CA PHE A 73 14.84 18.19 -5.31
C PHE A 73 13.33 18.21 -5.46
N HIS A 74 12.77 17.06 -5.79
CA HIS A 74 11.35 16.85 -5.98
C HIS A 74 10.84 15.91 -4.89
N GLU A 75 9.68 16.23 -4.34
CA GLU A 75 9.01 15.35 -3.38
C GLU A 75 8.66 14.03 -4.07
N LYS A 76 8.94 12.94 -3.36
CA LYS A 76 8.59 11.56 -3.72
C LYS A 76 7.69 11.05 -2.61
N TYR A 77 6.48 10.68 -2.99
CA TYR A 77 5.43 10.34 -2.05
C TYR A 77 4.57 9.21 -2.62
N ASN A 78 4.42 8.13 -1.87
CA ASN A 78 3.45 7.06 -2.10
C ASN A 78 3.19 6.32 -0.77
N ASP A 79 2.53 5.17 -0.77
CA ASP A 79 2.35 4.34 0.42
C ASP A 79 3.67 3.97 1.12
N LEU A 80 4.69 3.58 0.35
CA LEU A 80 5.97 3.07 0.83
C LEU A 80 6.90 4.16 1.38
N TYR A 81 6.84 5.38 0.86
CA TYR A 81 7.83 6.41 1.20
C TYR A 81 7.29 7.85 1.19
N LYS A 82 8.04 8.70 1.88
CA LYS A 82 8.02 10.16 1.74
C LYS A 82 9.44 10.67 1.92
N PHE A 83 10.01 11.30 0.90
CA PHE A 83 11.31 11.96 0.95
C PHE A 83 11.48 12.88 -0.27
N GLN A 84 12.63 13.53 -0.40
CA GLN A 84 12.95 14.34 -1.57
C GLN A 84 14.07 13.71 -2.40
N GLN A 85 13.91 13.66 -3.72
CA GLN A 85 14.89 13.08 -4.64
C GLN A 85 15.29 14.09 -5.71
N SER A 86 16.58 14.12 -6.06
CA SER A 86 17.04 14.88 -7.21
C SER A 86 16.61 14.21 -8.52
N ASP A 87 16.77 14.93 -9.64
CA ASP A 87 16.88 14.28 -10.95
C ASP A 87 17.94 13.15 -10.93
N ASP A 88 17.77 12.17 -11.83
CA ASP A 88 18.77 11.14 -12.10
C ASP A 88 20.14 11.77 -12.39
N LEU A 89 21.18 11.29 -11.70
CA LEU A 89 22.52 11.85 -11.79
C LEU A 89 23.27 11.38 -13.06
N LYS A 90 22.73 10.41 -13.82
CA LYS A 90 23.33 9.82 -15.03
C LYS A 90 23.85 10.85 -16.03
N ASN A 91 23.06 11.89 -16.31
CA ASN A 91 23.34 12.87 -17.36
C ASN A 91 23.86 14.23 -16.83
N ARG A 92 24.07 14.37 -15.52
CA ARG A 92 24.57 15.59 -14.88
C ARG A 92 26.01 15.91 -15.32
N LYS A 93 26.38 17.19 -15.48
CA LYS A 93 27.66 17.61 -16.08
C LYS A 93 28.62 18.25 -15.07
N GLU A 94 28.16 18.43 -13.84
CA GLU A 94 28.92 18.96 -12.73
C GLU A 94 30.14 18.05 -12.46
N PRO A 95 31.33 18.63 -12.23
CA PRO A 95 32.58 17.89 -12.26
C PRO A 95 32.73 16.85 -11.14
N HIS A 96 32.23 17.11 -9.92
CA HIS A 96 32.32 16.13 -8.83
C HIS A 96 31.32 14.99 -9.04
N ILE A 97 30.08 15.30 -9.45
CA ILE A 97 29.08 14.26 -9.81
C ILE A 97 29.59 13.38 -10.97
N SER A 98 30.19 13.99 -11.99
CA SER A 98 30.75 13.26 -13.14
C SER A 98 31.92 12.34 -12.76
N ALA A 99 32.80 12.82 -11.88
CA ALA A 99 33.89 12.02 -11.35
C ALA A 99 33.39 10.89 -10.43
N LEU A 100 32.34 11.13 -9.64
CA LEU A 100 31.72 10.10 -8.81
C LEU A 100 31.08 8.99 -9.65
N ARG A 101 30.39 9.33 -10.75
CA ARG A 101 29.84 8.31 -11.67
C ARG A 101 30.93 7.38 -12.18
N LYS A 102 32.08 7.93 -12.57
CA LYS A 102 33.23 7.14 -13.00
C LYS A 102 33.73 6.24 -11.88
N LEU A 103 33.95 6.80 -10.68
CA LEU A 103 34.41 6.06 -9.52
C LEU A 103 33.47 4.90 -9.16
N MET A 104 32.15 5.13 -9.17
CA MET A 104 31.17 4.09 -8.81
C MET A 104 31.00 3.05 -9.91
N PHE A 105 30.74 3.46 -11.16
CA PHE A 105 30.31 2.57 -12.25
C PHE A 105 31.44 2.11 -13.17
N GLU A 106 32.68 2.57 -12.98
CA GLU A 106 33.87 1.98 -13.60
C GLU A 106 34.74 1.30 -12.54
N ASP A 107 35.33 2.08 -11.64
CA ASP A 107 36.40 1.60 -10.76
C ASP A 107 35.87 0.67 -9.66
N PHE A 108 34.87 1.13 -8.90
CA PHE A 108 34.27 0.36 -7.81
C PHE A 108 33.44 -0.80 -8.32
N ARG A 109 32.69 -0.64 -9.42
CA ARG A 109 32.01 -1.75 -10.10
C ARG A 109 32.98 -2.85 -10.52
N ALA A 110 34.11 -2.50 -11.15
CA ALA A 110 35.11 -3.50 -11.55
C ALA A 110 35.74 -4.21 -10.34
N TRP A 111 35.89 -3.51 -9.20
CA TRP A 111 36.28 -4.13 -7.94
C TRP A 111 35.20 -5.08 -7.41
N LEU A 112 33.94 -4.64 -7.38
CA LEU A 112 32.80 -5.44 -6.92
C LEU A 112 32.60 -6.71 -7.75
N SER A 113 32.71 -6.64 -9.08
CA SER A 113 32.63 -7.84 -9.93
C SER A 113 33.71 -8.87 -9.61
N LYS A 114 34.93 -8.41 -9.30
CA LYS A 114 36.02 -9.31 -8.91
C LYS A 114 35.81 -9.94 -7.53
N VAL A 115 35.24 -9.19 -6.59
CA VAL A 115 34.99 -9.65 -5.22
C VAL A 115 33.79 -10.60 -5.17
N SER A 116 32.69 -10.22 -5.83
CA SER A 116 31.43 -10.97 -5.79
C SER A 116 31.39 -12.14 -6.76
N GLY A 117 32.22 -12.12 -7.81
CA GLY A 117 32.11 -13.06 -8.94
C GLY A 117 30.90 -12.79 -9.83
N ILE A 118 30.24 -11.63 -9.70
CA ILE A 118 29.07 -11.24 -10.49
C ILE A 118 29.52 -10.35 -11.65
N ASP A 119 29.05 -10.67 -12.87
CA ASP A 119 29.24 -9.82 -14.05
C ASP A 119 28.32 -8.60 -13.97
N LEU A 120 28.82 -7.49 -13.42
CA LEU A 120 28.02 -6.28 -13.23
C LEU A 120 28.08 -5.39 -14.48
N GLU A 121 26.92 -4.92 -14.91
CA GLU A 121 26.74 -4.06 -16.08
C GLU A 121 27.25 -2.63 -15.84
N PRO A 122 27.71 -1.92 -16.88
CA PRO A 122 28.11 -0.52 -16.78
C PRO A 122 26.93 0.47 -16.66
N THR A 123 25.69 -0.04 -16.60
CA THR A 123 24.46 0.75 -16.48
C THR A 123 24.54 1.65 -15.25
N ILE A 124 24.40 2.96 -15.48
CA ILE A 124 24.41 3.97 -14.42
C ILE A 124 23.00 4.13 -13.89
N ASP A 125 22.82 3.85 -12.60
CA ASP A 125 21.60 4.05 -11.83
C ASP A 125 21.98 4.59 -10.46
N MET A 126 21.90 5.91 -10.30
CA MET A 126 22.17 6.58 -9.04
C MET A 126 21.40 7.89 -8.93
N SER A 127 20.83 8.14 -7.76
CA SER A 127 20.12 9.37 -7.44
C SER A 127 20.64 9.98 -6.14
N CYS A 128 20.36 11.25 -5.91
CA CYS A 128 20.56 11.89 -4.63
C CYS A 128 19.23 11.92 -3.88
N ALA A 129 19.22 11.40 -2.66
CA ALA A 129 18.06 11.43 -1.78
C ALA A 129 18.35 12.29 -0.56
N LYS A 130 17.32 13.05 -0.16
CA LYS A 130 17.33 13.96 0.98
C LYS A 130 16.11 13.65 1.83
N TYR A 131 16.36 13.26 3.08
CA TYR A 131 15.32 12.99 4.08
C TYR A 131 15.39 14.07 5.16
N GLU A 132 14.26 14.70 5.44
CA GLU A 132 14.05 15.70 6.48
C GLU A 132 13.05 15.19 7.52
N PHE A 133 12.71 15.99 8.52
CA PHE A 133 11.79 15.57 9.57
C PHE A 133 10.50 14.96 8.99
N THR A 134 10.08 13.81 9.51
CA THR A 134 8.95 12.97 9.08
C THR A 134 9.16 12.12 7.82
N ASP A 135 10.26 12.31 7.10
CA ASP A 135 10.55 11.50 5.91
C ASP A 135 11.00 10.09 6.30
N ALA A 136 10.55 9.10 5.54
CA ALA A 136 10.81 7.68 5.75
C ALA A 136 10.72 6.90 4.44
N LEU A 137 11.35 5.72 4.39
CA LEU A 137 11.18 4.72 3.35
C LEU A 137 10.97 3.38 4.05
N LEU A 138 9.75 2.83 3.97
CA LEU A 138 9.33 1.67 4.77
C LEU A 138 9.91 0.35 4.23
N CYS A 139 9.55 -0.76 4.87
CA CYS A 139 10.10 -2.08 4.59
C CYS A 139 9.88 -2.54 3.14
N HIS A 140 10.98 -2.73 2.39
CA HIS A 140 11.02 -3.23 1.02
C HIS A 140 12.31 -4.04 0.79
N ASP A 141 12.44 -4.74 -0.33
CA ASP A 141 13.54 -5.67 -0.64
C ASP A 141 14.45 -5.22 -1.81
N ASP A 142 14.13 -4.07 -2.42
CA ASP A 142 14.78 -3.54 -3.64
C ASP A 142 14.64 -4.43 -4.89
N GLU A 143 13.76 -5.43 -4.87
CA GLU A 143 13.60 -6.35 -6.00
C GLU A 143 13.06 -5.64 -7.25
N LEU A 144 13.90 -5.56 -8.28
CA LEU A 144 13.54 -5.15 -9.64
C LEU A 144 14.48 -5.87 -10.61
N GLU A 145 13.99 -6.20 -11.81
CA GLU A 145 14.76 -6.98 -12.78
C GLU A 145 16.13 -6.34 -13.08
N GLY A 146 17.18 -7.17 -13.02
CA GLY A 146 18.56 -6.76 -13.26
C GLY A 146 19.28 -6.15 -12.04
N ARG A 147 18.59 -5.67 -11.00
CA ARG A 147 19.27 -5.16 -9.80
C ARG A 147 19.97 -6.29 -9.04
N ARG A 148 21.26 -6.10 -8.72
CA ARG A 148 22.06 -7.13 -8.04
C ARG A 148 22.74 -6.66 -6.77
N ILE A 149 23.24 -5.43 -6.73
CA ILE A 149 23.87 -4.87 -5.53
C ILE A 149 23.33 -3.46 -5.32
N ALA A 150 22.59 -3.25 -4.24
CA ALA A 150 22.19 -1.93 -3.79
C ALA A 150 23.36 -1.25 -3.08
N PHE A 151 23.48 0.07 -3.20
CA PHE A 151 24.47 0.85 -2.46
C PHE A 151 23.91 2.18 -1.97
N ILE A 152 24.45 2.65 -0.85
CA ILE A 152 24.17 3.96 -0.26
C ILE A 152 25.47 4.59 0.23
N LEU A 153 25.82 5.76 -0.31
CA LEU A 153 26.90 6.62 0.16
C LEU A 153 26.32 7.78 0.97
N TYR A 154 26.63 7.83 2.25
CA TYR A 154 26.13 8.86 3.16
C TYR A 154 27.00 10.12 3.15
N LEU A 155 26.34 11.27 3.02
CA LEU A 155 26.95 12.61 3.08
C LEU A 155 26.24 13.46 4.15
N VAL A 156 26.00 12.83 5.31
CA VAL A 156 25.30 13.43 6.45
C VAL A 156 26.25 14.20 7.37
N PRO A 157 25.78 15.20 8.13
CA PRO A 157 26.54 15.80 9.22
C PRO A 157 26.80 14.77 10.36
N SER A 158 27.27 15.23 11.52
CA SER A 158 27.30 14.37 12.71
C SER A 158 25.90 13.80 12.97
N TRP A 159 25.79 12.47 12.99
CA TRP A 159 24.50 11.76 13.06
C TRP A 159 24.57 10.69 14.14
N ASP A 160 23.53 10.63 14.97
CA ASP A 160 23.34 9.61 15.99
C ASP A 160 22.02 8.87 15.78
N ARG A 161 21.74 7.91 16.65
CA ARG A 161 20.54 7.07 16.57
C ARG A 161 19.26 7.87 16.86
N ASP A 162 19.33 8.89 17.71
CA ASP A 162 18.17 9.63 18.19
C ASP A 162 17.63 10.58 17.11
N LEU A 163 18.44 10.92 16.11
CA LEU A 163 18.00 11.66 14.92
C LEU A 163 17.20 10.79 13.92
N GLY A 164 17.09 9.48 14.14
CA GLY A 164 16.43 8.55 13.22
C GLY A 164 17.20 8.36 11.91
N GLY A 165 16.50 8.09 10.81
CA GLY A 165 17.14 7.93 9.49
C GLY A 165 18.09 6.74 9.37
N THR A 166 17.98 5.76 10.25
CA THR A 166 18.80 4.55 10.27
C THR A 166 18.44 3.65 9.09
N LEU A 167 19.43 2.94 8.53
CA LEU A 167 19.18 1.84 7.62
C LEU A 167 18.96 0.58 8.45
N ASP A 168 17.70 0.15 8.56
CA ASP A 168 17.32 -1.02 9.34
C ASP A 168 17.18 -2.23 8.43
N LEU A 169 17.72 -3.37 8.86
CA LEU A 169 17.70 -4.64 8.11
C LEU A 169 16.86 -5.66 8.89
N TYR A 170 15.95 -6.33 8.16
CA TYR A 170 15.01 -7.29 8.72
C TYR A 170 15.52 -8.72 8.57
N ASP A 171 15.23 -9.57 9.56
CA ASP A 171 15.25 -11.02 9.37
C ASP A 171 13.98 -11.49 8.63
N THR A 172 13.97 -12.76 8.20
CA THR A 172 12.84 -13.37 7.49
C THR A 172 12.32 -14.61 8.19
N ASP A 173 11.04 -14.91 7.98
CA ASP A 173 10.38 -16.13 8.47
C ASP A 173 10.48 -17.30 7.47
N GLU A 174 9.85 -18.43 7.81
CA GLU A 174 9.77 -19.63 6.95
C GLU A 174 9.07 -19.41 5.59
N HIS A 175 8.35 -18.31 5.42
CA HIS A 175 7.65 -17.92 4.19
C HIS A 175 8.40 -16.84 3.41
N LEU A 176 9.66 -16.53 3.79
CA LEU A 176 10.47 -15.46 3.20
C LEU A 176 9.79 -14.09 3.33
N GLN A 177 9.03 -13.86 4.40
CA GLN A 177 8.46 -12.55 4.72
C GLN A 177 9.29 -11.89 5.82
N PRO A 178 9.44 -10.55 5.82
CA PRO A 178 10.17 -9.85 6.87
C PRO A 178 9.48 -10.03 8.20
N LYS A 179 10.27 -10.15 9.27
CA LYS A 179 9.75 -10.37 10.62
C LYS A 179 10.08 -9.20 11.55
N GLN A 180 11.35 -8.98 11.90
CA GLN A 180 11.75 -7.91 12.81
C GLN A 180 13.11 -7.32 12.43
N ILE A 181 13.35 -6.09 12.87
CA ILE A 181 14.64 -5.43 12.68
C ILE A 181 15.68 -6.12 13.57
N VAL A 182 16.72 -6.68 12.96
CA VAL A 182 17.85 -7.30 13.68
C VAL A 182 19.13 -6.47 13.58
N LYS A 183 19.20 -5.54 12.62
CA LYS A 183 20.31 -4.59 12.49
C LYS A 183 19.82 -3.20 12.15
N SER A 184 20.51 -2.20 12.67
CA SER A 184 20.17 -0.79 12.47
C SER A 184 21.46 0.02 12.34
N LEU A 185 21.79 0.37 11.09
CA LEU A 185 23.01 1.05 10.70
C LEU A 185 22.80 2.57 10.73
N ILE A 186 23.59 3.25 11.57
CA ILE A 186 23.56 4.71 11.68
C ILE A 186 24.36 5.31 10.50
N PRO A 187 23.79 6.23 9.71
CA PRO A 187 24.53 6.90 8.64
C PRO A 187 25.65 7.77 9.23
N SER A 188 26.74 7.95 8.50
CA SER A 188 27.79 8.91 8.88
C SER A 188 28.51 9.38 7.63
N TRP A 189 29.09 10.58 7.68
CA TRP A 189 29.86 11.14 6.57
C TRP A 189 30.82 10.13 5.94
N ASN A 190 30.79 10.02 4.61
CA ASN A 190 31.68 9.19 3.79
C ASN A 190 31.64 7.69 4.12
N LYS A 191 30.52 7.20 4.67
CA LYS A 191 30.25 5.78 4.84
C LYS A 191 29.50 5.27 3.62
N LEU A 192 30.04 4.23 2.98
CA LEU A 192 29.34 3.46 1.95
C LEU A 192 28.80 2.18 2.58
N VAL A 193 27.52 1.89 2.35
CA VAL A 193 26.90 0.59 2.63
C VAL A 193 26.48 -0.02 1.30
N PHE A 194 26.64 -1.33 1.15
CA PHE A 194 26.10 -2.05 -0.01
C PHE A 194 25.72 -3.48 0.37
N PHE A 195 24.74 -4.06 -0.31
CA PHE A 195 24.24 -5.41 -0.04
C PHE A 195 23.69 -6.05 -1.32
N GLU A 196 23.66 -7.40 -1.32
CA GLU A 196 23.09 -8.15 -2.45
C GLU A 196 21.56 -8.03 -2.43
N VAL A 197 20.98 -7.65 -3.57
CA VAL A 197 19.51 -7.64 -3.77
C VAL A 197 19.05 -9.08 -3.91
N SER A 198 18.07 -9.48 -3.11
CA SER A 198 17.56 -10.84 -3.04
C SER A 198 16.13 -10.87 -2.48
N PRO A 199 15.40 -11.99 -2.59
CA PRO A 199 14.06 -12.15 -2.01
C PRO A 199 13.99 -12.02 -0.48
N VAL A 200 15.12 -11.83 0.20
CA VAL A 200 15.23 -11.71 1.67
C VAL A 200 15.96 -10.45 2.12
N SER A 201 16.35 -9.55 1.20
CA SER A 201 17.08 -8.31 1.53
C SER A 201 16.17 -7.18 2.03
N PHE A 202 15.23 -7.53 2.91
CA PHE A 202 14.27 -6.58 3.46
C PHE A 202 14.94 -5.54 4.33
N HIS A 203 14.68 -4.27 4.04
CA HIS A 203 15.25 -3.14 4.75
C HIS A 203 14.33 -1.92 4.69
N GLN A 204 14.64 -0.92 5.51
CA GLN A 204 13.96 0.38 5.51
C GLN A 204 14.92 1.52 5.87
N VAL A 205 14.52 2.74 5.57
CA VAL A 205 15.07 3.96 6.19
C VAL A 205 14.07 4.41 7.26
N SER A 206 14.44 4.28 8.53
CA SER A 206 13.58 4.74 9.63
C SER A 206 13.33 6.24 9.52
N GLU A 207 12.20 6.67 10.09
CA GLU A 207 11.79 8.07 10.08
C GLU A 207 12.92 8.98 10.59
N VAL A 208 13.17 10.09 9.88
CA VAL A 208 14.08 11.12 10.36
C VAL A 208 13.36 11.97 11.41
N LEU A 209 13.94 12.01 12.61
CA LEU A 209 13.37 12.68 13.79
C LEU A 209 13.97 14.07 14.03
N SER A 210 15.04 14.40 13.32
CA SER A 210 15.67 15.72 13.38
C SER A 210 14.84 16.77 12.64
N GLU A 211 14.42 17.81 13.36
CA GLU A 211 13.79 19.00 12.78
C GLU A 211 14.79 19.97 12.11
N GLU A 212 16.09 19.86 12.44
CA GLU A 212 17.10 20.85 12.06
C GLU A 212 18.07 20.36 10.99
N THR A 213 18.30 19.05 10.91
CA THR A 213 19.33 18.45 10.04
C THR A 213 18.73 17.58 8.96
N SER A 214 19.40 17.56 7.81
CA SER A 214 18.98 16.77 6.66
C SER A 214 19.90 15.58 6.42
N ARG A 215 19.30 14.40 6.19
CA ARG A 215 20.00 13.17 5.83
C ARG A 215 20.18 13.12 4.32
N LEU A 216 21.36 13.53 3.86
CA LEU A 216 21.75 13.45 2.45
C LEU A 216 22.48 12.14 2.13
N SER A 217 22.08 11.48 1.05
CA SER A 217 22.75 10.29 0.54
C SER A 217 22.70 10.19 -0.98
N ILE A 218 23.69 9.54 -1.55
CA ILE A 218 23.62 9.02 -2.91
C ILE A 218 23.33 7.54 -2.83
N SER A 219 22.29 7.07 -3.52
CA SER A 219 21.94 5.65 -3.55
C SER A 219 21.65 5.19 -4.97
N GLY A 220 21.75 3.88 -5.19
CA GLY A 220 21.50 3.29 -6.48
C GLY A 220 21.82 1.79 -6.51
N TRP A 221 21.87 1.24 -7.71
CA TRP A 221 22.08 -0.19 -7.92
C TRP A 221 23.13 -0.47 -8.98
N PHE A 222 23.92 -1.52 -8.76
CA PHE A 222 24.68 -2.18 -9.81
C PHE A 222 23.82 -3.28 -10.44
N TYR A 223 23.67 -3.20 -11.76
CA TYR A 223 22.90 -4.17 -12.55
C TYR A 223 23.75 -5.39 -12.89
N GLY A 224 23.10 -6.52 -13.12
CA GLY A 224 23.74 -7.77 -13.53
C GLY A 224 22.69 -8.82 -13.92
N PRO A 225 23.08 -10.11 -14.03
CA PRO A 225 22.16 -11.18 -14.41
C PRO A 225 20.98 -11.28 -13.45
N SER A 226 19.75 -11.27 -13.97
CA SER A 226 18.51 -11.39 -13.19
C SER A 226 18.50 -12.66 -12.32
N LEU A 227 18.02 -12.52 -11.10
CA LEU A 227 17.80 -13.64 -10.18
C LEU A 227 16.41 -14.25 -10.42
N THR A 228 16.28 -15.56 -10.21
CA THR A 228 14.97 -16.23 -10.23
C THR A 228 14.25 -15.98 -8.91
N ARG A 229 13.06 -15.37 -8.97
CA ARG A 229 12.22 -15.13 -7.80
C ARG A 229 11.54 -16.42 -7.34
N PRO A 230 11.45 -16.71 -6.03
CA PRO A 230 10.55 -17.73 -5.54
C PRO A 230 9.09 -17.37 -5.89
N PRO A 231 8.19 -18.36 -5.96
CA PRO A 231 6.76 -18.08 -6.12
C PRO A 231 6.27 -17.14 -5.02
N THR A 232 5.41 -16.18 -5.40
CA THR A 232 4.84 -15.24 -4.45
C THR A 232 4.06 -15.97 -3.37
N TYR A 233 4.34 -15.63 -2.10
CA TYR A 233 3.64 -16.20 -0.95
C TYR A 233 2.26 -15.55 -0.77
N PHE A 234 1.19 -16.35 -0.73
CA PHE A 234 -0.17 -15.89 -0.46
C PHE A 234 -0.52 -16.11 1.01
N GLU A 235 -0.90 -15.04 1.71
CA GLU A 235 -1.40 -15.15 3.08
C GLU A 235 -2.74 -15.90 3.13
N PRO A 236 -3.02 -16.65 4.21
CA PRO A 236 -4.34 -17.22 4.45
C PRO A 236 -5.41 -16.12 4.36
N PRO A 237 -6.49 -16.31 3.59
CA PRO A 237 -7.57 -15.34 3.53
C PRO A 237 -8.18 -15.09 4.91
N ILE A 238 -8.52 -13.85 5.19
CA ILE A 238 -9.28 -13.49 6.40
C ILE A 238 -10.67 -14.13 6.31
N PRO A 239 -11.17 -14.81 7.36
CA PRO A 239 -12.51 -15.37 7.36
C PRO A 239 -13.57 -14.29 7.17
N ARG A 240 -14.48 -14.53 6.23
CA ARG A 240 -15.70 -13.74 6.03
C ARG A 240 -16.85 -14.45 6.70
N ASN A 241 -17.79 -13.69 7.26
CA ASN A 241 -18.97 -14.23 7.94
C ASN A 241 -20.24 -13.53 7.41
N PRO A 242 -21.37 -14.24 7.32
CA PRO A 242 -22.65 -13.61 7.01
C PRO A 242 -23.07 -12.71 8.17
N HIS A 243 -24.15 -11.95 7.98
CA HIS A 243 -24.74 -11.17 9.05
C HIS A 243 -25.18 -12.05 10.23
N ILE A 244 -25.20 -11.45 11.42
CA ILE A 244 -25.73 -12.04 12.65
C ILE A 244 -27.21 -11.67 12.73
N PRO A 245 -28.13 -12.64 12.78
CA PRO A 245 -29.55 -12.35 12.93
C PRO A 245 -29.81 -11.57 14.21
N GLN A 246 -30.35 -10.36 14.08
CA GLN A 246 -30.61 -9.48 15.20
C GLN A 246 -31.74 -8.51 14.86
N ASP A 247 -32.56 -8.20 15.86
CA ASP A 247 -33.69 -7.28 15.72
C ASP A 247 -33.22 -5.87 15.36
N HIS A 248 -34.00 -5.16 14.53
CA HIS A 248 -33.75 -3.79 14.09
C HIS A 248 -33.66 -2.77 15.24
N GLU A 249 -34.11 -3.13 16.44
CA GLU A 249 -33.97 -2.35 17.68
C GLU A 249 -32.52 -1.88 17.94
N ILE A 250 -31.50 -2.69 17.57
CA ILE A 250 -30.09 -2.30 17.73
C ILE A 250 -29.75 -1.01 16.99
N LEU A 251 -30.35 -0.76 15.82
CA LEU A 251 -30.09 0.47 15.06
C LEU A 251 -30.59 1.69 15.83
N TYR A 252 -31.78 1.60 16.44
CA TYR A 252 -32.33 2.71 17.23
C TYR A 252 -31.58 2.93 18.54
N GLU A 253 -30.84 1.94 19.05
CA GLU A 253 -29.99 2.14 20.22
C GLU A 253 -28.67 2.85 19.88
N TRP A 254 -28.11 2.58 18.70
CA TRP A 254 -26.74 2.99 18.36
C TRP A 254 -26.64 4.13 17.34
N ILE A 255 -27.49 4.13 16.33
CA ILE A 255 -27.36 5.02 15.17
C ILE A 255 -28.07 6.35 15.42
N ASN A 256 -27.47 7.43 14.94
CA ASN A 256 -28.09 8.74 14.93
C ASN A 256 -29.42 8.67 14.14
N PRO A 257 -30.56 9.06 14.75
CA PRO A 257 -31.88 8.90 14.14
C PRO A 257 -32.03 9.50 12.75
N ALA A 258 -31.26 10.54 12.42
CA ALA A 258 -31.26 11.13 11.08
C ALA A 258 -31.00 10.07 9.99
N TYR A 259 -30.02 9.18 10.20
CA TYR A 259 -29.65 8.12 9.24
C TYR A 259 -30.65 6.96 9.18
N LEU A 260 -31.69 6.97 10.03
CA LEU A 260 -32.78 5.99 10.01
C LEU A 260 -34.02 6.53 9.29
N GLU A 261 -34.03 7.80 8.90
CA GLU A 261 -35.12 8.40 8.13
C GLU A 261 -34.99 8.04 6.64
N MET A 262 -36.02 7.41 6.08
CA MET A 262 -35.97 6.84 4.73
C MET A 262 -35.74 7.89 3.64
N ASP A 263 -36.33 9.09 3.77
CA ASP A 263 -36.10 10.21 2.85
C ASP A 263 -34.64 10.68 2.83
N TYR A 264 -33.94 10.54 3.96
CA TYR A 264 -32.52 10.91 4.06
C TYR A 264 -31.62 9.78 3.56
N GLN A 265 -31.99 8.52 3.80
CA GLN A 265 -31.29 7.36 3.22
C GLN A 265 -31.27 7.42 1.69
N MET A 266 -32.39 7.77 1.06
CA MET A 266 -32.48 7.93 -0.39
C MET A 266 -31.53 9.02 -0.92
N GLN A 267 -31.42 10.16 -0.23
CA GLN A 267 -30.46 11.22 -0.60
C GLN A 267 -29.00 10.77 -0.45
N ILE A 268 -28.71 10.00 0.60
CA ILE A 268 -27.38 9.42 0.82
C ILE A 268 -27.04 8.43 -0.29
N GLN A 269 -28.00 7.58 -0.68
CA GLN A 269 -27.85 6.63 -1.77
C GLN A 269 -27.58 7.35 -3.10
N GLU A 270 -28.35 8.39 -3.43
CA GLU A 270 -28.13 9.19 -4.64
C GLU A 270 -26.71 9.78 -4.69
N GLU A 271 -26.21 10.35 -3.58
CA GLU A 271 -24.84 10.88 -3.52
C GLU A 271 -23.79 9.75 -3.63
N PHE A 272 -24.06 8.61 -2.97
CA PHE A 272 -23.16 7.46 -3.01
C PHE A 272 -23.07 6.84 -4.41
N GLU A 273 -24.17 6.73 -5.15
CA GLU A 273 -24.18 6.22 -6.52
C GLU A 273 -23.39 7.12 -7.47
N GLU A 274 -23.40 8.44 -7.26
CA GLU A 274 -22.63 9.39 -8.08
C GLU A 274 -21.12 9.28 -7.79
N ARG A 275 -20.73 9.12 -6.52
CA ARG A 275 -19.34 9.30 -6.07
C ARG A 275 -18.64 8.00 -5.68
N SER A 276 -19.39 6.93 -5.46
CA SER A 276 -18.94 5.65 -4.85
C SER A 276 -18.28 5.81 -3.48
N GLU A 277 -18.51 6.93 -2.81
CA GLU A 277 -17.99 7.26 -1.49
C GLU A 277 -18.90 8.25 -0.77
N ILE A 278 -18.96 8.15 0.56
CA ILE A 278 -19.64 9.14 1.40
C ILE A 278 -19.09 9.17 2.83
N LEU A 279 -19.19 10.33 3.48
CA LEU A 279 -18.79 10.53 4.88
C LEU A 279 -19.99 11.00 5.73
N LEU A 280 -20.44 10.14 6.64
CA LEU A 280 -21.59 10.37 7.51
C LEU A 280 -21.11 10.80 8.90
N LYS A 281 -21.29 12.08 9.24
CA LYS A 281 -20.82 12.65 10.52
C LYS A 281 -21.78 12.38 11.66
N GLU A 282 -21.24 12.30 12.88
CA GLU A 282 -22.03 11.99 14.07
C GLU A 282 -22.87 10.72 13.90
N PHE A 283 -22.28 9.66 13.32
CA PHE A 283 -22.99 8.46 12.90
C PHE A 283 -23.57 7.68 14.07
N LEU A 284 -22.79 7.47 15.13
CA LEU A 284 -23.30 6.93 16.37
C LEU A 284 -23.94 8.03 17.21
N LYS A 285 -24.94 7.66 18.01
CA LYS A 285 -25.49 8.56 19.02
C LYS A 285 -24.38 9.05 19.97
N PRO A 286 -24.38 10.33 20.37
CA PRO A 286 -23.32 10.90 21.19
C PRO A 286 -23.03 10.13 22.49
N GLU A 287 -24.06 9.61 23.15
CA GLU A 287 -23.94 8.79 24.35
C GLU A 287 -23.20 7.47 24.10
N LYS A 288 -23.53 6.77 23.00
CA LYS A 288 -22.88 5.51 22.64
C LYS A 288 -21.46 5.73 22.16
N PHE A 289 -21.22 6.79 21.38
CA PHE A 289 -19.88 7.15 20.96
C PHE A 289 -18.98 7.49 22.17
N ALA A 290 -19.51 8.20 23.17
CA ALA A 290 -18.77 8.50 24.40
C ALA A 290 -18.45 7.24 25.21
N GLU A 291 -19.39 6.29 25.35
CA GLU A 291 -19.15 5.00 26.01
C GLU A 291 -18.06 4.18 25.29
N VAL A 292 -18.08 4.15 23.95
CA VAL A 292 -17.06 3.49 23.12
C VAL A 292 -15.69 4.13 23.33
N CYS A 293 -15.58 5.46 23.22
CA CYS A 293 -14.32 6.17 23.43
C CYS A 293 -13.78 5.97 24.86
N GLU A 294 -14.64 6.00 25.88
CA GLU A 294 -14.22 5.72 27.25
C GLU A 294 -13.67 4.30 27.42
N ALA A 295 -14.31 3.30 26.81
CA ALA A 295 -13.82 1.93 26.83
C ALA A 295 -12.50 1.74 26.06
N LEU A 296 -12.27 2.48 24.97
CA LEU A 296 -11.00 2.45 24.23
C LEU A 296 -9.86 3.13 25.01
N GLU A 297 -10.15 4.23 25.70
CA GLU A 297 -9.15 5.00 26.45
C GLU A 297 -8.80 4.39 27.80
N LYS A 298 -9.78 3.81 28.51
CA LYS A 298 -9.64 3.35 29.90
C LYS A 298 -9.91 1.87 30.10
N GLY A 299 -10.52 1.19 29.13
CA GLY A 299 -10.85 -0.22 29.23
C GLY A 299 -9.63 -1.13 29.06
N ASP A 300 -9.80 -2.38 29.46
CA ASP A 300 -8.79 -3.43 29.31
C ASP A 300 -8.95 -4.07 27.93
N VAL A 301 -8.35 -3.45 26.90
CA VAL A 301 -8.32 -3.97 25.53
C VAL A 301 -6.96 -4.60 25.25
N GLU A 302 -6.95 -5.90 24.96
CA GLU A 302 -5.75 -6.61 24.54
C GLU A 302 -5.42 -6.29 23.07
N TRP A 303 -4.32 -5.59 22.84
CA TRP A 303 -3.83 -5.21 21.51
C TRP A 303 -2.68 -6.11 21.06
N LYS A 304 -2.70 -6.54 19.79
CA LYS A 304 -1.62 -7.30 19.15
C LYS A 304 -1.12 -6.57 17.91
N SER A 305 0.20 -6.45 17.77
CA SER A 305 0.80 -5.92 16.55
C SER A 305 0.52 -6.86 15.38
N HIS A 306 0.07 -6.30 14.26
CA HIS A 306 -0.27 -7.02 13.04
C HIS A 306 0.74 -6.69 11.95
N GLY A 307 1.33 -7.73 11.35
CA GLY A 307 2.36 -7.66 10.32
C GLY A 307 1.97 -8.43 9.05
N PRO A 308 2.95 -8.82 8.19
CA PRO A 308 4.38 -8.50 8.27
C PRO A 308 4.72 -7.05 7.84
N PRO A 309 5.90 -6.52 8.20
CA PRO A 309 6.27 -5.10 7.98
C PRO A 309 6.28 -4.62 6.52
N ASN A 310 6.45 -5.50 5.52
CA ASN A 310 6.34 -5.13 4.10
C ASN A 310 4.88 -5.01 3.62
N LYS A 311 3.89 -5.19 4.50
CA LYS A 311 2.47 -5.12 4.17
C LYS A 311 1.70 -4.23 5.11
N ARG A 312 1.97 -4.32 6.41
CA ARG A 312 1.25 -3.59 7.46
C ARG A 312 2.01 -3.57 8.77
N PHE A 313 1.74 -2.54 9.54
CA PHE A 313 2.15 -2.46 10.93
C PHE A 313 1.14 -1.60 11.69
N TYR A 314 0.25 -2.24 12.43
CA TYR A 314 -0.70 -1.57 13.32
C TYR A 314 -1.12 -2.49 14.47
N GLU A 315 -1.92 -2.00 15.40
CA GLU A 315 -2.44 -2.80 16.50
C GLU A 315 -3.88 -3.22 16.23
N LYS A 316 -4.16 -4.51 16.39
CA LYS A 316 -5.49 -5.12 16.27
C LYS A 316 -5.94 -5.63 17.63
N ALA A 317 -7.20 -5.39 17.99
CA ALA A 317 -7.74 -5.88 19.25
C ALA A 317 -8.05 -7.39 19.20
N GLU A 318 -7.85 -8.09 20.32
CA GLU A 318 -8.33 -9.47 20.51
C GLU A 318 -9.83 -9.46 20.85
N GLU A 319 -10.66 -9.84 19.88
CA GLU A 319 -12.12 -9.69 19.98
C GLU A 319 -12.75 -10.45 21.15
N ASN A 320 -12.20 -11.62 21.51
CA ASN A 320 -12.75 -12.46 22.57
C ASN A 320 -12.75 -11.77 23.95
N ASN A 321 -11.81 -10.85 24.17
CA ASN A 321 -11.55 -10.20 25.45
C ASN A 321 -12.01 -8.73 25.49
N LEU A 322 -12.74 -8.27 24.47
CA LEU A 322 -13.22 -6.88 24.43
C LEU A 322 -14.19 -6.56 25.60
N PRO A 323 -14.14 -5.32 26.14
CA PRO A 323 -15.21 -4.76 26.96
C PRO A 323 -16.58 -4.85 26.28
N ASP A 324 -17.65 -4.99 27.06
CA ASP A 324 -19.00 -5.28 26.55
C ASP A 324 -19.48 -4.26 25.52
N VAL A 325 -19.33 -2.95 25.78
CA VAL A 325 -19.71 -1.89 24.82
C VAL A 325 -18.97 -2.01 23.48
N LEU A 326 -17.70 -2.44 23.48
CA LEU A 326 -16.93 -2.63 22.25
C LEU A 326 -17.38 -3.91 21.53
N LYS A 327 -17.74 -4.97 22.27
CA LYS A 327 -18.34 -6.20 21.70
C LYS A 327 -19.69 -5.90 21.05
N GLU A 328 -20.52 -5.10 21.71
CA GLU A 328 -21.81 -4.67 21.18
C GLU A 328 -21.64 -3.81 19.92
N CYS A 329 -20.67 -2.89 19.91
CA CYS A 329 -20.36 -2.08 18.72
C CYS A 329 -19.83 -2.95 17.55
N MET A 330 -18.97 -3.93 17.81
CA MET A 330 -18.59 -4.94 16.81
C MET A 330 -19.81 -5.74 16.32
N GLY A 331 -20.74 -6.05 17.22
CA GLY A 331 -22.01 -6.72 16.93
C GLY A 331 -22.91 -5.90 16.01
N LEU A 332 -23.03 -4.59 16.24
CA LEU A 332 -23.75 -3.65 15.38
C LEU A 332 -23.26 -3.75 13.93
N PHE A 333 -21.93 -3.67 13.72
CA PHE A 333 -21.32 -3.79 12.39
C PHE A 333 -21.37 -5.19 11.76
N ARG A 334 -21.86 -6.19 12.49
CA ARG A 334 -22.12 -7.54 11.97
C ARG A 334 -23.60 -7.87 11.90
N SER A 335 -24.48 -6.99 12.36
CA SER A 335 -25.91 -7.25 12.51
C SER A 335 -26.62 -7.28 11.16
N GLU A 336 -27.62 -8.16 11.03
CA GLU A 336 -28.54 -8.22 9.88
C GLU A 336 -29.14 -6.84 9.57
N ALA A 337 -29.55 -6.12 10.62
CA ALA A 337 -30.11 -4.79 10.50
C ALA A 337 -29.14 -3.78 9.85
N LEU A 338 -27.85 -3.83 10.18
CA LEU A 338 -26.88 -2.94 9.56
C LEU A 338 -26.58 -3.33 8.11
N PHE A 339 -26.56 -4.62 7.75
CA PHE A 339 -26.43 -5.03 6.36
C PHE A 339 -27.56 -4.43 5.50
N LEU A 340 -28.80 -4.46 5.99
CA LEU A 340 -29.93 -3.82 5.32
C LEU A 340 -29.80 -2.29 5.29
N LEU A 341 -29.36 -1.65 6.37
CA LEU A 341 -29.12 -0.21 6.38
C LEU A 341 -28.07 0.17 5.31
N LEU A 342 -26.95 -0.54 5.24
CA LEU A 342 -25.90 -0.27 4.25
C LEU A 342 -26.41 -0.48 2.83
N SER A 343 -27.24 -1.49 2.59
CA SER A 343 -27.96 -1.63 1.32
C SER A 343 -28.74 -0.38 0.96
N ASN A 344 -29.55 0.15 1.88
CA ASN A 344 -30.33 1.36 1.63
C ASN A 344 -29.47 2.61 1.44
N LEU A 345 -28.28 2.67 2.04
CA LEU A 345 -27.38 3.83 1.92
C LEU A 345 -26.52 3.80 0.65
N THR A 346 -26.39 2.64 0.00
CA THR A 346 -25.39 2.44 -1.07
C THR A 346 -25.95 1.87 -2.37
N GLY A 347 -27.18 1.36 -2.35
CA GLY A 347 -27.77 0.63 -3.48
C GLY A 347 -27.24 -0.81 -3.66
N LEU A 348 -26.25 -1.23 -2.86
CA LEU A 348 -25.66 -2.57 -2.95
C LEU A 348 -26.56 -3.64 -2.32
N LYS A 349 -26.58 -4.85 -2.89
CA LYS A 349 -27.39 -5.98 -2.41
C LYS A 349 -26.70 -6.75 -1.28
N LEU A 350 -26.48 -6.08 -0.15
CA LEU A 350 -25.94 -6.66 1.08
C LEU A 350 -27.01 -7.37 1.93
N HIS A 351 -28.29 -7.28 1.58
CA HIS A 351 -29.36 -7.97 2.28
C HIS A 351 -30.44 -8.48 1.31
N PHE A 352 -31.09 -9.60 1.64
CA PHE A 352 -32.10 -10.21 0.76
C PHE A 352 -33.42 -9.43 0.66
N LEU A 353 -33.67 -8.50 1.59
CA LEU A 353 -34.78 -7.55 1.54
C LEU A 353 -34.44 -6.24 0.83
N ALA A 354 -33.17 -6.04 0.43
CA ALA A 354 -32.79 -4.87 -0.35
C ALA A 354 -33.38 -4.98 -1.76
N PRO A 355 -33.83 -3.86 -2.34
CA PRO A 355 -34.35 -3.84 -3.71
C PRO A 355 -33.28 -4.35 -4.68
N SER A 356 -33.70 -5.11 -5.69
CA SER A 356 -32.82 -5.47 -6.82
C SER A 356 -33.12 -4.62 -8.05
N GLU A 357 -32.12 -4.42 -8.91
CA GLU A 357 -32.30 -3.72 -10.20
C GLU A 357 -33.47 -4.31 -11.03
N ASP A 358 -33.79 -5.59 -10.83
CA ASP A 358 -34.91 -6.28 -11.47
C ASP A 358 -36.29 -5.86 -10.90
N ASP A 359 -36.39 -5.48 -9.63
CA ASP A 359 -37.65 -5.12 -8.97
C ASP A 359 -38.23 -3.78 -9.46
N GLU A 360 -37.38 -2.86 -9.93
CA GLU A 360 -37.82 -1.55 -10.45
C GLU A 360 -38.49 -1.63 -11.83
N THR A 361 -38.30 -2.74 -12.55
CA THR A 361 -38.89 -2.92 -13.89
C THR A 361 -40.35 -3.41 -13.85
N GLU A 362 -40.80 -4.02 -12.74
CA GLU A 362 -42.18 -4.52 -12.62
C GLU A 362 -43.18 -3.42 -12.18
N GLU A 363 -42.75 -2.39 -11.44
CA GLU A 363 -43.68 -1.34 -10.95
C GLU A 363 -44.10 -0.31 -12.01
N LYS A 364 -43.41 -0.22 -13.16
CA LYS A 364 -43.82 0.67 -14.27
C LYS A 364 -44.85 0.06 -15.22
N GLY A 365 -45.31 -1.17 -14.97
CA GLY A 365 -46.20 -1.93 -15.85
C GLY A 365 -47.71 -1.80 -15.60
N GLU A 366 -48.16 -1.29 -14.46
CA GLU A 366 -49.58 -1.31 -14.08
C GLU A 366 -50.14 0.09 -13.83
N GLY A 367 -50.38 0.84 -14.91
CA GLY A 367 -50.90 2.19 -14.76
C GLY A 367 -51.43 2.84 -16.02
N GLU A 368 -52.23 2.16 -16.84
CA GLU A 368 -53.15 2.84 -17.77
C GLU A 368 -54.23 1.89 -18.34
N THR A 369 -55.39 1.84 -17.67
CA THR A 369 -56.64 1.40 -18.33
C THR A 369 -57.73 2.45 -18.17
N ALA A 370 -58.21 2.90 -19.34
CA ALA A 370 -59.58 3.26 -19.72
C ALA A 370 -59.87 4.74 -20.05
N SER A 371 -60.14 5.00 -21.34
CA SER A 371 -61.35 5.70 -21.79
C SER A 371 -61.47 5.75 -23.34
N ALA A 372 -62.57 5.17 -23.83
CA ALA A 372 -63.09 5.04 -25.21
C ALA A 372 -63.12 6.29 -26.12
N ALA A 373 -63.06 6.08 -27.45
CA ALA A 373 -64.22 6.20 -28.35
C ALA A 373 -63.92 6.03 -29.86
N ALA A 374 -64.87 5.37 -30.54
CA ALA A 374 -65.34 5.51 -31.93
C ALA A 374 -64.42 5.10 -33.11
N GLY A 375 -64.90 4.14 -33.91
CA GLY A 375 -64.33 3.74 -35.20
C GLY A 375 -65.05 4.33 -36.40
N THR A 376 -64.43 4.18 -37.58
CA THR A 376 -65.07 3.93 -38.89
C THR A 376 -64.02 3.60 -39.96
N GLU A 377 -64.24 2.45 -40.59
CA GLU A 377 -64.10 2.06 -42.01
C GLU A 377 -62.98 2.61 -42.95
N GLU A 378 -62.40 1.62 -43.65
CA GLU A 378 -62.30 1.46 -45.11
C GLU A 378 -60.90 1.41 -45.76
N GLY A 379 -60.68 0.35 -46.56
CA GLY A 379 -59.95 0.47 -47.84
C GLY A 379 -58.59 -0.22 -47.98
N THR A 380 -58.61 -1.49 -48.42
CA THR A 380 -57.79 -2.11 -49.51
C THR A 380 -56.25 -1.92 -49.51
N SER A 381 -55.38 -2.92 -49.71
CA SER A 381 -55.36 -3.89 -50.81
C SER A 381 -54.11 -4.79 -50.73
N ARG A 382 -54.20 -6.01 -51.28
CA ARG A 382 -53.13 -6.88 -51.85
C ARG A 382 -52.29 -7.81 -50.95
N ARG A 383 -52.78 -9.06 -50.85
CA ARG A 383 -52.02 -10.34 -50.97
C ARG A 383 -51.64 -10.60 -52.46
N PRO A 384 -50.99 -11.72 -52.89
CA PRO A 384 -50.44 -12.93 -52.22
C PRO A 384 -48.95 -13.17 -52.64
N SER A 385 -48.19 -14.25 -52.38
CA SER A 385 -48.33 -15.73 -52.48
C SER A 385 -46.94 -16.30 -52.09
N GLY A 386 -46.72 -17.26 -51.18
CA GLY A 386 -47.05 -18.70 -51.25
C GLY A 386 -46.27 -19.45 -52.36
N PRO A 387 -45.98 -20.76 -52.26
CA PRO A 387 -45.59 -21.59 -51.11
C PRO A 387 -44.46 -22.62 -51.45
N GLU A 388 -44.18 -23.48 -50.48
CA GLU A 388 -43.34 -24.70 -50.43
C GLU A 388 -43.40 -25.65 -51.64
N ASN A 389 -42.31 -26.41 -51.88
CA ASN A 389 -42.35 -27.89 -51.94
C ASN A 389 -40.96 -28.58 -52.04
N ASN A 390 -40.69 -29.48 -51.08
CA ASN A 390 -40.30 -30.90 -51.23
C ASN A 390 -39.40 -31.36 -52.41
N GLN A 391 -38.31 -32.12 -52.16
CA GLN A 391 -38.30 -33.58 -51.88
C GLN A 391 -36.95 -34.31 -52.22
N VAL A 392 -36.63 -35.36 -51.44
CA VAL A 392 -35.79 -36.58 -51.67
C VAL A 392 -34.25 -36.48 -51.82
N ALA A 393 -33.50 -37.14 -50.91
CA ALA A 393 -32.95 -38.50 -51.11
C ALA A 393 -31.79 -38.83 -50.16
N ALA A 394 -31.78 -40.08 -49.70
CA ALA A 394 -30.86 -40.69 -48.74
C ALA A 394 -29.51 -41.11 -49.36
N GLY A 395 -28.46 -41.16 -48.55
CA GLY A 395 -27.20 -41.83 -48.91
C GLY A 395 -26.00 -41.49 -48.03
N SER A 396 -25.91 -42.13 -46.86
CA SER A 396 -24.72 -42.47 -46.06
C SER A 396 -23.34 -42.02 -46.60
N HIS A 397 -22.61 -41.20 -45.83
CA HIS A 397 -21.25 -41.54 -45.39
C HIS A 397 -20.84 -40.73 -44.15
N SER A 398 -20.38 -41.47 -43.15
CA SER A 398 -19.86 -41.09 -41.85
C SER A 398 -18.58 -40.25 -41.93
N GLN A 399 -18.51 -39.17 -41.14
CA GLN A 399 -17.29 -38.78 -40.42
C GLN A 399 -17.62 -37.76 -39.33
N GLU A 400 -17.23 -38.12 -38.11
CA GLU A 400 -17.30 -37.34 -36.87
C GLU A 400 -16.52 -36.03 -37.00
N ASN A 401 -17.13 -34.93 -36.58
CA ASN A 401 -16.44 -33.74 -36.08
C ASN A 401 -17.29 -33.19 -34.93
N GLY A 402 -16.72 -33.17 -33.73
CA GLY A 402 -17.34 -32.63 -32.53
C GLY A 402 -17.61 -31.14 -32.69
N GLU A 403 -18.85 -30.75 -32.43
CA GLU A 403 -19.27 -29.36 -32.34
C GLU A 403 -18.59 -28.70 -31.15
N GLN A 404 -17.85 -27.62 -31.42
CA GLN A 404 -17.44 -26.65 -30.41
C GLN A 404 -18.70 -26.00 -29.85
N ALA A 405 -18.97 -26.25 -28.57
CA ALA A 405 -19.96 -25.49 -27.83
C ALA A 405 -19.50 -24.04 -27.68
N ASP A 406 -20.41 -23.14 -27.99
CA ASP A 406 -20.27 -21.68 -27.90
C ASP A 406 -19.98 -21.28 -26.43
N PRO A 407 -18.90 -20.55 -26.12
CA PRO A 407 -18.56 -20.18 -24.74
C PRO A 407 -19.56 -19.19 -24.11
N GLU A 408 -20.35 -18.49 -24.93
CA GLU A 408 -21.31 -17.47 -24.46
C GLU A 408 -22.54 -18.08 -23.78
N ALA A 409 -22.86 -19.35 -24.02
CA ALA A 409 -24.02 -20.01 -23.41
C ALA A 409 -23.74 -20.57 -22.01
N GLN A 410 -22.47 -20.67 -21.59
CA GLN A 410 -22.09 -21.16 -20.25
C GLN A 410 -21.94 -20.04 -19.21
N GLU A 411 -21.92 -18.77 -19.62
CA GLU A 411 -21.90 -17.63 -18.68
C GLU A 411 -23.31 -17.17 -18.24
N GLU A 412 -24.37 -17.47 -19.00
CA GLU A 412 -25.74 -17.11 -18.59
C GLU A 412 -26.36 -18.08 -17.57
N GLU A 413 -25.91 -19.34 -17.50
CA GLU A 413 -26.43 -20.32 -16.52
C GLU A 413 -25.79 -20.21 -15.12
N ALA A 414 -24.73 -19.40 -14.95
CA ALA A 414 -24.09 -19.16 -13.65
C ALA A 414 -24.69 -17.98 -12.85
N LYS A 415 -25.65 -17.21 -13.42
CA LYS A 415 -26.27 -16.02 -12.79
C LYS A 415 -27.45 -16.31 -11.84
N LYS A 416 -27.58 -17.52 -11.30
CA LYS A 416 -28.74 -17.92 -10.46
C LYS A 416 -28.40 -18.61 -9.15
N GLU A 417 -27.23 -18.35 -8.58
CA GLU A 417 -27.03 -18.53 -7.14
C GLU A 417 -27.03 -17.14 -6.49
N SER A 418 -28.04 -16.87 -5.67
CA SER A 418 -28.04 -15.73 -4.74
C SER A 418 -26.75 -15.80 -3.92
N SER A 419 -25.78 -14.92 -4.19
CA SER A 419 -24.62 -14.75 -3.31
C SER A 419 -25.13 -14.45 -1.91
N VAL A 420 -24.51 -15.04 -0.90
CA VAL A 420 -24.83 -14.73 0.50
C VAL A 420 -23.92 -13.56 0.87
N PRO A 421 -24.48 -12.39 1.24
CA PRO A 421 -23.66 -11.26 1.63
C PRO A 421 -22.82 -11.58 2.86
N MET A 422 -21.57 -11.14 2.86
CA MET A 422 -20.61 -11.42 3.92
C MET A 422 -19.89 -10.16 4.35
N CYS A 423 -19.34 -10.16 5.57
CA CYS A 423 -18.42 -9.15 6.04
C CYS A 423 -17.19 -9.76 6.71
N GLN A 424 -16.15 -8.94 6.82
CA GLN A 424 -15.07 -9.12 7.77
C GLN A 424 -14.82 -7.77 8.43
N GLY A 425 -14.39 -7.76 9.69
CA GLY A 425 -14.10 -6.51 10.37
C GLY A 425 -13.23 -6.70 11.60
N GLU A 426 -12.60 -5.60 12.00
CA GLU A 426 -11.66 -5.55 13.10
C GLU A 426 -11.68 -4.17 13.76
N LEU A 427 -11.32 -4.16 15.05
CA LEU A 427 -11.05 -2.94 15.80
C LEU A 427 -9.54 -2.67 15.78
N ARG A 428 -9.14 -1.50 15.26
CA ARG A 428 -7.74 -1.13 15.03
C ARG A 428 -7.34 0.03 15.93
N ARG A 429 -6.04 0.07 16.26
CA ARG A 429 -5.37 1.18 16.92
C ARG A 429 -4.21 1.67 16.07
N TRP A 430 -4.19 2.98 15.89
CA TRP A 430 -3.24 3.71 15.05
C TRP A 430 -2.43 4.66 15.92
N LYS A 431 -1.12 4.58 15.85
CA LYS A 431 -0.18 5.48 16.56
C LYS A 431 1.06 5.72 15.70
N THR A 432 1.94 6.60 16.15
CA THR A 432 3.22 6.90 15.50
C THR A 432 3.97 5.63 15.10
N GLY A 433 4.40 5.56 13.85
CA GLY A 433 5.06 4.42 13.22
C GLY A 433 4.12 3.44 12.52
N HIS A 434 2.80 3.48 12.72
CA HIS A 434 1.87 2.55 12.09
C HIS A 434 1.57 2.92 10.62
N TYR A 435 1.27 1.91 9.79
CA TYR A 435 0.97 2.03 8.36
C TYR A 435 0.34 0.76 7.76
N THR A 436 -0.15 0.86 6.52
CA THR A 436 -0.28 -0.29 5.60
C THR A 436 0.35 0.04 4.25
N LEU A 437 0.67 -0.98 3.45
CA LEU A 437 1.28 -0.88 2.13
C LEU A 437 0.46 -1.64 1.09
N VAL A 438 0.53 -1.16 -0.15
CA VAL A 438 0.11 -1.91 -1.32
C VAL A 438 1.16 -2.97 -1.63
N HIS A 439 0.74 -4.18 -1.98
CA HIS A 439 1.66 -5.29 -2.25
C HIS A 439 1.11 -6.22 -3.34
N ASP A 440 1.97 -7.02 -3.97
CA ASP A 440 1.64 -7.91 -5.10
C ASP A 440 0.42 -8.83 -4.86
N ASN A 441 0.18 -9.21 -3.60
CA ASN A 441 -0.92 -10.09 -3.21
C ASN A 441 -2.21 -9.38 -2.80
N THR A 442 -2.30 -8.06 -2.96
CA THR A 442 -3.52 -7.34 -2.60
C THR A 442 -4.62 -7.82 -3.54
N LYS A 443 -5.56 -8.60 -3.00
CA LYS A 443 -6.72 -9.06 -3.76
C LYS A 443 -7.53 -7.85 -4.18
N THR A 444 -7.80 -7.75 -5.47
CA THR A 444 -8.74 -6.76 -5.99
C THR A 444 -10.07 -7.45 -6.27
N GLU A 445 -11.10 -6.97 -5.60
CA GLU A 445 -12.45 -7.52 -5.63
C GLU A 445 -13.43 -6.39 -5.30
N PHE A 446 -14.66 -6.51 -5.81
CA PHE A 446 -15.74 -5.60 -5.46
C PHE A 446 -16.03 -5.73 -3.96
N ALA A 447 -16.04 -4.60 -3.26
CA ALA A 447 -16.23 -4.56 -1.83
C ALA A 447 -16.61 -3.16 -1.35
N LEU A 448 -17.44 -3.10 -0.32
CA LEU A 448 -17.76 -1.86 0.40
C LEU A 448 -16.89 -1.78 1.66
N ASP A 449 -15.99 -0.81 1.69
CA ASP A 449 -15.20 -0.50 2.87
C ASP A 449 -15.97 0.44 3.80
N LEU A 450 -15.90 0.16 5.10
CA LEU A 450 -16.51 0.97 6.16
C LEU A 450 -15.46 1.30 7.23
N PHE A 451 -15.37 2.58 7.60
CA PHE A 451 -14.55 3.04 8.72
C PHE A 451 -15.35 3.93 9.66
N LEU A 452 -15.37 3.60 10.95
CA LEU A 452 -15.83 4.50 12.02
C LEU A 452 -14.64 4.92 12.88
N TYR A 453 -14.34 6.21 12.94
CA TYR A 453 -13.19 6.73 13.68
C TYR A 453 -13.55 7.18 15.12
N CYS A 454 -12.64 6.89 16.06
CA CYS A 454 -12.75 7.20 17.47
C CYS A 454 -11.46 7.83 18.02
N GLY A 455 -11.57 8.88 18.82
CA GLY A 455 -10.45 9.52 19.51
C GLY A 455 -9.48 10.31 18.62
N CYS A 456 -9.87 10.75 17.42
CA CYS A 456 -9.02 11.51 16.51
C CYS A 456 -9.21 13.04 16.60
N GLU A 457 -9.68 13.58 17.74
CA GLU A 457 -9.73 15.04 17.93
C GLU A 457 -8.36 15.68 17.72
N GLY A 458 -8.34 16.75 16.92
CA GLY A 458 -7.11 17.48 16.57
C GLY A 458 -6.11 16.68 15.73
N TRP A 459 -6.56 15.62 15.06
CA TRP A 459 -5.75 14.89 14.08
C TRP A 459 -5.70 15.67 12.77
N GLU A 460 -4.50 15.86 12.24
CA GLU A 460 -4.27 16.63 11.01
C GLU A 460 -3.68 15.71 9.92
N PRO A 461 -3.97 15.97 8.62
CA PRO A 461 -3.44 15.16 7.51
C PRO A 461 -1.91 15.05 7.51
N GLU A 462 -1.19 16.08 7.96
CA GLU A 462 0.27 16.11 8.05
C GLU A 462 0.84 15.04 8.99
N TYR A 463 0.02 14.47 9.89
CA TYR A 463 0.41 13.39 10.79
C TYR A 463 0.43 12.04 10.10
N GLY A 464 -0.18 11.91 8.92
CA GLY A 464 -0.47 10.63 8.27
C GLY A 464 -1.71 9.96 8.86
N GLY A 465 -1.84 8.64 8.72
CA GLY A 465 -2.94 7.85 9.29
C GLY A 465 -4.27 7.95 8.53
N PHE A 466 -4.35 8.78 7.48
CA PHE A 466 -5.46 8.76 6.55
C PHE A 466 -5.40 7.54 5.63
N THR A 467 -6.57 7.09 5.17
CA THR A 467 -6.67 6.04 4.15
C THR A 467 -6.67 6.70 2.77
N SER A 468 -5.74 6.32 1.90
CA SER A 468 -5.69 6.75 0.51
C SER A 468 -6.12 5.59 -0.40
N TYR A 469 -6.93 5.89 -1.41
CA TYR A 469 -7.36 4.98 -2.48
C TYR A 469 -6.69 5.39 -3.79
N ILE A 470 -6.14 4.41 -4.50
CA ILE A 470 -5.38 4.62 -5.74
C ILE A 470 -5.85 3.65 -6.83
N ALA A 471 -5.70 4.07 -8.09
CA ALA A 471 -5.89 3.17 -9.23
C ALA A 471 -4.70 2.21 -9.36
N LYS A 472 -4.98 0.95 -9.74
CA LYS A 472 -3.98 -0.10 -9.84
C LYS A 472 -3.01 0.18 -10.98
N GLY A 473 -1.73 0.24 -10.64
CA GLY A 473 -0.66 0.52 -11.62
C GLY A 473 -0.51 2.00 -11.97
N GLU A 474 -1.21 2.88 -11.24
CA GLU A 474 -1.11 4.33 -11.39
C GLU A 474 -0.68 4.97 -10.07
N ASP A 475 -0.08 6.16 -10.16
CA ASP A 475 0.36 6.95 -9.00
C ASP A 475 -0.72 7.99 -8.57
N GLU A 476 -1.90 7.97 -9.18
CA GLU A 476 -2.98 8.94 -8.93
C GLU A 476 -3.84 8.53 -7.71
N GLU A 477 -3.95 9.44 -6.74
CA GLU A 477 -4.84 9.29 -5.59
C GLU A 477 -6.28 9.64 -5.99
N LEU A 478 -7.16 8.64 -5.94
CA LEU A 478 -8.58 8.77 -6.27
C LEU A 478 -9.36 9.45 -5.13
N LEU A 479 -9.05 9.05 -3.88
CA LEU A 479 -9.77 9.49 -2.69
C LEU A 479 -8.88 9.41 -1.45
N ILE A 480 -9.02 10.40 -0.55
CA ILE A 480 -8.41 10.39 0.78
C ILE A 480 -9.50 10.47 1.84
N VAL A 481 -9.51 9.50 2.76
CA VAL A 481 -10.39 9.48 3.94
C VAL A 481 -9.58 9.85 5.17
N ASN A 482 -9.84 11.05 5.71
CA ASN A 482 -9.19 11.56 6.91
C ASN A 482 -9.89 11.05 8.18
N PRO A 483 -9.14 10.73 9.25
CA PRO A 483 -9.73 10.40 10.54
C PRO A 483 -10.54 11.58 11.09
N GLU A 484 -11.85 11.41 11.25
CA GLU A 484 -12.74 12.42 11.85
C GLU A 484 -13.69 11.75 12.86
N ASN A 485 -13.76 12.31 14.06
CA ASN A 485 -14.44 11.68 15.19
C ASN A 485 -15.92 11.42 14.92
N ASN A 486 -16.35 10.19 15.21
CA ASN A 486 -17.73 9.76 15.01
C ASN A 486 -18.22 9.94 13.56
N SER A 487 -17.29 9.99 12.59
CA SER A 487 -17.62 9.97 11.18
C SER A 487 -17.49 8.55 10.64
N LEU A 488 -18.53 8.08 9.95
CA LEU A 488 -18.54 6.83 9.21
C LEU A 488 -18.20 7.12 7.73
N ALA A 489 -17.07 6.62 7.26
CA ALA A 489 -16.73 6.65 5.85
C ALA A 489 -17.17 5.34 5.19
N LEU A 490 -17.86 5.45 4.07
CA LEU A 490 -18.19 4.33 3.19
C LEU A 490 -17.51 4.56 1.84
N VAL A 491 -16.81 3.56 1.31
CA VAL A 491 -16.14 3.65 0.01
C VAL A 491 -16.32 2.33 -0.73
N TYR A 492 -16.91 2.37 -1.92
CA TYR A 492 -17.03 1.20 -2.78
C TYR A 492 -15.78 1.08 -3.65
N ARG A 493 -15.14 -0.10 -3.61
CA ARG A 493 -13.98 -0.42 -4.43
C ARG A 493 -14.36 -1.40 -5.52
N ASP A 494 -13.76 -1.21 -6.69
CA ASP A 494 -13.78 -2.17 -7.79
C ASP A 494 -12.52 -3.06 -7.81
N ARG A 495 -12.31 -3.77 -8.93
CA ARG A 495 -11.15 -4.66 -9.13
C ARG A 495 -9.86 -3.94 -9.55
N GLU A 496 -9.91 -2.63 -9.78
CA GLU A 496 -8.76 -1.81 -10.15
C GLU A 496 -8.44 -0.77 -9.08
N THR A 497 -9.15 -0.77 -7.95
CA THR A 497 -8.93 0.14 -6.82
C THR A 497 -8.17 -0.56 -5.69
N LEU A 498 -7.09 0.07 -5.25
CA LEU A 498 -6.29 -0.34 -4.10
C LEU A 498 -6.37 0.73 -3.00
N ARG A 499 -6.00 0.36 -1.76
CA ARG A 499 -5.96 1.31 -0.65
C ARG A 499 -4.81 1.05 0.30
N PHE A 500 -4.41 2.08 1.02
CA PHE A 500 -3.45 1.97 2.12
C PHE A 500 -3.70 3.05 3.19
N VAL A 501 -3.24 2.81 4.41
CA VAL A 501 -3.19 3.81 5.49
C VAL A 501 -1.78 4.39 5.54
N LYS A 502 -1.66 5.70 5.31
CA LYS A 502 -0.38 6.38 5.25
C LYS A 502 0.36 6.31 6.58
N HIS A 503 1.68 6.14 6.53
CA HIS A 503 2.57 6.15 7.70
C HIS A 503 2.30 7.32 8.65
N ILE A 504 2.06 7.00 9.92
CA ILE A 504 1.85 7.98 10.98
C ILE A 504 3.20 8.46 11.50
N ASN A 505 3.56 9.70 11.19
CA ASN A 505 4.87 10.25 11.53
C ASN A 505 4.88 10.95 12.90
N HIS A 506 6.07 11.36 13.37
CA HIS A 506 6.29 11.96 14.68
C HIS A 506 5.59 13.31 14.91
N ARG A 507 5.09 13.99 13.87
CA ARG A 507 4.21 15.17 14.08
C ARG A 507 2.93 14.79 14.81
N SER A 508 2.47 13.55 14.70
CA SER A 508 1.30 13.04 15.47
C SER A 508 1.45 13.21 16.99
N LEU A 509 2.69 13.32 17.51
CA LEU A 509 2.93 13.57 18.93
C LEU A 509 2.48 14.97 19.36
N GLU A 510 2.25 15.91 18.43
CA GLU A 510 1.63 17.20 18.73
C GLU A 510 0.21 17.05 19.29
N GLN A 511 -0.51 15.98 18.93
CA GLN A 511 -1.83 15.68 19.49
C GLN A 511 -1.78 15.54 21.02
N SER A 512 -0.68 14.98 21.56
CA SER A 512 -0.50 14.79 23.00
C SER A 512 -0.41 16.12 23.77
N LYS A 513 -0.12 17.25 23.10
CA LYS A 513 -0.13 18.58 23.73
C LYS A 513 -1.55 19.02 24.11
N ALA A 514 -2.54 18.66 23.29
CA ALA A 514 -3.95 18.92 23.55
C ALA A 514 -4.61 17.80 24.37
N PHE A 515 -4.21 16.55 24.13
CA PHE A 515 -4.80 15.35 24.74
C PHE A 515 -3.71 14.42 25.33
N PRO A 516 -3.16 14.71 26.53
CA PRO A 516 -1.98 14.01 27.07
C PRO A 516 -2.18 12.51 27.36
N SER A 517 -3.41 12.08 27.58
CA SER A 517 -3.76 10.68 27.80
C SER A 517 -3.92 9.88 26.50
N ARG A 518 -3.84 10.54 25.34
CA ARG A 518 -4.10 9.92 24.04
C ARG A 518 -2.82 9.77 23.23
N SER A 519 -2.65 8.58 22.64
CA SER A 519 -1.56 8.25 21.74
C SER A 519 -2.16 7.64 20.49
N GLY A 520 -2.40 8.51 19.50
CA GLY A 520 -3.03 8.15 18.25
C GLY A 520 -4.56 8.11 18.32
N PHE A 521 -5.17 7.25 17.49
CA PHE A 521 -6.62 7.09 17.40
C PHE A 521 -7.01 5.62 17.16
N TRP A 522 -8.31 5.36 17.13
CA TRP A 522 -8.87 4.03 16.87
C TRP A 522 -9.87 4.10 15.73
N ASP A 523 -10.12 2.96 15.10
CA ASP A 523 -11.26 2.82 14.21
C ASP A 523 -11.84 1.40 14.22
N PHE A 524 -13.12 1.31 13.89
CA PHE A 524 -13.76 0.08 13.47
C PHE A 524 -13.67 0.00 11.95
N ALA A 525 -12.98 -1.01 11.44
CA ALA A 525 -12.77 -1.20 10.01
C ALA A 525 -13.47 -2.46 9.54
N PHE A 526 -14.45 -2.32 8.67
CA PHE A 526 -15.23 -3.40 8.09
C PHE A 526 -15.13 -3.40 6.56
N ILE A 527 -15.29 -4.57 5.97
CA ILE A 527 -15.41 -4.77 4.53
C ILE A 527 -16.61 -5.68 4.29
N TYR A 528 -17.54 -5.25 3.45
CA TYR A 528 -18.74 -5.98 3.05
C TYR A 528 -18.65 -6.43 1.60
N TYR A 529 -19.29 -7.56 1.32
CA TYR A 529 -19.31 -8.24 0.03
C TYR A 529 -20.75 -8.66 -0.27
N GLU A 530 -21.22 -8.43 -1.50
CA GLU A 530 -22.54 -8.85 -1.99
C GLU A 530 -22.71 -10.38 -2.09
#